data_AF-A0A2N3FGH4-F1
#
_entry.id   AF-A0A2N3FGH4-F1
#
_cell.length_a   1.000
_cell.length_b   1.000
_cell.length_c   1.000
_cell.angle_alpha   90.00
_cell.angle_beta   90.00
_cell.angle_gamma   90.00
#
_symmetry.space_group_name_H-M   'P 1'
#
loop_
_entity.id
_entity.type
_entity.pdbx_description
1 polymer ?
#
loop_
_entity_poly.entity_id
_entity_poly.type
_entity_poly.pdbx_seq_one_letter_code
_entity_poly.pdbx_strand_id
1 'polypeptide(L)'
;MRRRLFAYVLVLVLCVPMVALARGGSGDGGTPPPADPIVVPVDPVVEPEPTSDAPTDPGRGNSEPGVEMGILYGDLYVIVRDLNGVPVLYSWVWSEDGTTPLYPVEDPHGFSQPIAYDPDGVLPVEFLGLVPLDVEGLVPEAYAVYTQPVDFGRLSLARAPSDVIDQAYAEALAAINACDSIGLDPAGRLLLMVGDEAKAIDSPRECLALYRELMLNGYLSGLTRDAESMGPLAYLCEQGGGSEMTNADLDRAACLLAGSGDKGANVSLDEVIYVNNFLGINDPSTGTYFPFTGMGYTYRRTNAYAGVEAALLQGPVTGSHAVMFYVDEHVNIMDKVFENQGYESVEAGAREFAHAADDSLHVIEYIHNWALPEYE
;
A
#
# COMPACT_ATOMS: atom_id res chain seq x y z
N MET A 1 -3.05 2.06 66.02
CA MET A 1 -3.13 0.77 65.30
C MET A 1 -2.78 1.00 63.83
N ARG A 2 -1.71 0.32 63.38
CA ARG A 2 -1.29 -0.05 62.01
C ARG A 2 -1.23 1.01 60.88
N ARG A 3 0.02 1.43 60.65
CA ARG A 3 0.66 1.81 59.37
C ARG A 3 0.51 0.72 58.30
N ARG A 4 0.50 1.11 57.02
CA ARG A 4 1.28 0.44 55.96
C ARG A 4 1.88 1.50 55.00
N LEU A 5 3.21 1.48 54.96
CA LEU A 5 4.13 2.06 53.98
C LEU A 5 4.24 1.13 52.77
N PHE A 6 4.91 1.63 51.71
CA PHE A 6 5.62 0.97 50.59
C PHE A 6 5.05 1.37 49.23
N ALA A 7 5.80 1.73 48.19
CA ALA A 7 7.15 2.29 48.03
C ALA A 7 7.22 2.72 46.55
N TYR A 8 7.57 3.97 46.28
CA TYR A 8 7.85 4.43 44.92
C TYR A 8 9.24 3.94 44.52
N VAL A 9 9.32 3.14 43.46
CA VAL A 9 10.58 2.82 42.78
C VAL A 9 10.86 3.95 41.80
N LEU A 10 11.89 4.73 42.13
CA LEU A 10 12.48 5.77 41.30
C LEU A 10 13.31 5.08 40.21
N VAL A 11 12.82 5.05 38.97
CA VAL A 11 13.66 4.72 37.81
C VAL A 11 14.22 6.04 37.27
N LEU A 12 15.54 6.15 37.40
CA LEU A 12 16.35 7.30 37.06
C LEU A 12 16.77 7.14 35.59
N VAL A 13 16.00 7.72 34.66
CA VAL A 13 16.44 7.88 33.27
C VAL A 13 17.15 9.22 33.16
N LEU A 14 18.45 9.14 32.86
CA LEU A 14 19.33 10.26 32.59
C LEU A 14 18.92 10.94 31.28
N CYS A 15 18.07 11.96 31.35
CA CYS A 15 17.94 12.95 30.29
C CYS A 15 19.16 13.87 30.35
N VAL A 16 20.04 13.79 29.35
CA VAL A 16 21.06 14.80 29.09
C VAL A 16 20.35 16.05 28.60
N PRO A 17 20.51 17.22 29.25
CA PRO A 17 19.91 18.45 28.75
C PRO A 17 20.79 19.04 27.64
N MET A 18 20.28 19.10 26.41
CA MET A 18 20.82 20.05 25.43
C MET A 18 20.46 21.47 25.87
N VAL A 19 21.47 22.15 26.38
CA VAL A 19 21.49 23.57 26.70
C VAL A 19 21.68 24.33 25.39
N ALA A 20 20.64 24.99 24.90
CA ALA A 20 20.80 26.10 23.96
C ALA A 20 20.98 27.39 24.77
N LEU A 21 22.22 27.81 24.95
CA LEU A 21 22.55 29.11 25.54
C LEU A 21 23.30 30.00 24.53
N ALA A 22 22.70 31.17 24.30
CA ALA A 22 23.28 32.43 23.81
C ALA A 22 23.70 32.48 22.32
N ARG A 23 23.54 33.60 21.60
CA ARG A 23 23.68 34.99 22.06
C ARG A 23 23.14 35.96 21.01
N GLY A 24 22.37 36.97 21.44
CA GLY A 24 22.01 38.10 20.61
C GLY A 24 23.20 38.99 20.24
N GLY A 25 23.14 39.55 19.04
CA GLY A 25 24.01 40.59 18.54
C GLY A 25 23.22 41.50 17.60
N SER A 26 22.89 42.68 18.11
CA SER A 26 22.33 43.82 17.39
C SER A 26 23.38 44.42 16.43
N GLY A 27 22.97 44.83 15.23
CA GLY A 27 23.81 45.49 14.24
C GLY A 27 22.98 46.07 13.09
N ASP A 28 22.59 47.32 13.26
CA ASP A 28 21.94 48.23 12.30
C ASP A 28 22.86 48.55 11.09
N GLY A 29 22.29 48.74 9.89
CA GLY A 29 23.05 49.10 8.69
C GLY A 29 22.26 49.01 7.38
N GLY A 30 21.71 50.14 6.94
CA GLY A 30 20.83 50.27 5.77
C GLY A 30 21.43 49.93 4.39
N THR A 31 20.50 49.62 3.49
CA THR A 31 20.67 49.28 2.06
C THR A 31 21.06 50.46 1.17
N PRO A 32 21.87 50.25 0.12
CA PRO A 32 21.83 51.04 -1.11
C PRO A 32 21.20 50.27 -2.31
N PRO A 33 20.60 50.97 -3.29
CA PRO A 33 19.84 50.41 -4.42
C PRO A 33 20.74 49.82 -5.54
N PRO A 34 20.18 49.12 -6.54
CA PRO A 34 20.89 48.10 -7.33
C PRO A 34 21.79 48.72 -8.41
N ALA A 35 22.91 48.04 -8.70
CA ALA A 35 23.82 48.41 -9.78
C ALA A 35 23.36 47.78 -11.12
N ASP A 36 23.49 48.57 -12.18
CA ASP A 36 23.17 48.26 -13.58
C ASP A 36 23.90 47.01 -14.13
N PRO A 37 23.33 46.35 -15.15
CA PRO A 37 23.85 45.10 -15.71
C PRO A 37 25.20 45.28 -16.42
N ILE A 38 26.11 44.33 -16.18
CA ILE A 38 27.39 44.20 -16.85
C ILE A 38 27.15 43.83 -18.33
N VAL A 39 27.55 44.72 -19.24
CA VAL A 39 27.56 44.46 -20.68
C VAL A 39 28.87 43.73 -21.03
N VAL A 40 28.76 42.45 -21.38
CA VAL A 40 29.84 41.69 -22.03
C VAL A 40 29.70 41.89 -23.55
N PRO A 41 30.76 42.31 -24.28
CA PRO A 41 30.70 42.41 -25.72
C PRO A 41 30.52 41.02 -26.34
N VAL A 42 29.49 40.90 -27.19
CA VAL A 42 29.18 39.69 -27.94
C VAL A 42 30.04 39.69 -29.19
N ASP A 43 31.09 38.87 -29.22
CA ASP A 43 31.67 38.44 -30.50
C ASP A 43 30.60 37.65 -31.26
N PRO A 44 30.48 37.79 -32.60
CA PRO A 44 29.51 37.03 -33.37
C PRO A 44 29.90 35.54 -33.31
N VAL A 45 29.25 34.81 -32.41
CA VAL A 45 29.24 33.35 -32.46
C VAL A 45 28.53 32.99 -33.75
N VAL A 46 29.30 32.43 -34.69
CA VAL A 46 28.77 31.74 -35.85
C VAL A 46 27.87 30.63 -35.30
N GLU A 47 26.55 30.79 -35.44
CA GLU A 47 25.61 29.72 -35.15
C GLU A 47 25.98 28.52 -36.03
N PRO A 48 26.32 27.36 -35.45
CA PRO A 48 26.35 26.15 -36.25
C PRO A 48 24.91 25.89 -36.73
N GLU A 49 24.74 25.85 -38.04
CA GLU A 49 23.54 25.29 -38.70
C GLU A 49 23.13 24.01 -37.94
N PRO A 50 21.86 23.87 -37.55
CA PRO A 50 21.43 22.68 -36.81
C PRO A 50 21.60 21.47 -37.72
N THR A 51 22.63 20.66 -37.46
CA THR A 51 22.75 19.33 -38.05
C THR A 51 21.65 18.47 -37.42
N SER A 52 20.56 18.30 -38.16
CA SER A 52 19.43 17.47 -37.77
C SER A 52 19.81 15.98 -37.84
N ASP A 53 20.47 15.49 -36.79
CA ASP A 53 20.61 14.05 -36.53
C ASP A 53 20.09 13.68 -35.12
N ALA A 54 19.22 14.52 -34.55
CA ALA A 54 18.30 14.06 -33.52
C ALA A 54 17.17 13.28 -34.20
N PRO A 55 16.86 12.04 -33.78
CA PRO A 55 15.71 11.34 -34.33
C PRO A 55 14.45 12.10 -33.92
N THR A 56 13.88 12.86 -34.86
CA THR A 56 12.60 13.56 -34.73
C THR A 56 11.42 12.60 -34.90
N ASP A 57 11.56 11.34 -34.49
CA ASP A 57 10.47 10.39 -34.62
C ASP A 57 9.51 10.60 -33.43
N PRO A 58 8.26 11.04 -33.65
CA PRO A 58 7.24 11.00 -32.61
C PRO A 58 7.16 9.56 -32.12
N GLY A 59 7.17 9.36 -30.79
CA GLY A 59 7.28 8.06 -30.12
C GLY A 59 6.75 6.92 -30.97
N ARG A 60 7.65 6.16 -31.59
CA ARG A 60 7.28 4.99 -32.39
C ARG A 60 6.50 4.07 -31.46
N GLY A 61 5.24 3.83 -31.80
CA GLY A 61 4.47 2.75 -31.18
C GLY A 61 5.31 1.48 -31.22
N ASN A 62 5.30 0.74 -30.11
CA ASN A 62 6.03 -0.50 -29.97
C ASN A 62 5.74 -1.41 -31.20
N SER A 63 6.78 -1.74 -31.96
CA SER A 63 6.67 -2.59 -33.16
C SER A 63 6.48 -4.07 -32.83
N GLU A 64 6.75 -4.43 -31.58
CA GLU A 64 6.47 -5.74 -30.99
C GLU A 64 5.59 -5.51 -29.77
N PRO A 65 4.31 -5.12 -29.94
CA PRO A 65 3.39 -5.15 -28.81
C PRO A 65 3.51 -6.55 -28.22
N GLY A 66 3.92 -6.63 -26.95
CA GLY A 66 3.87 -7.88 -26.22
C GLY A 66 2.48 -8.49 -26.37
N VAL A 67 2.37 -9.80 -26.13
CA VAL A 67 1.10 -10.54 -26.17
C VAL A 67 -0.01 -9.66 -25.61
N GLU A 68 -1.14 -9.52 -26.32
CA GLU A 68 -2.24 -8.62 -25.95
C GLU A 68 -2.71 -8.89 -24.52
N MET A 69 -2.07 -8.24 -23.54
CA MET A 69 -2.48 -8.25 -22.14
C MET A 69 -3.88 -7.65 -22.02
N GLY A 70 -4.31 -6.85 -23.01
CA GLY A 70 -5.66 -6.28 -23.08
C GLY A 70 -6.78 -7.30 -23.25
N ILE A 71 -6.52 -8.51 -23.78
CA ILE A 71 -7.55 -9.56 -23.85
C ILE A 71 -7.60 -10.34 -22.52
N LEU A 72 -6.45 -10.51 -21.85
CA LEU A 72 -6.37 -11.22 -20.57
C LEU A 72 -6.96 -10.42 -19.40
N TYR A 73 -7.04 -9.09 -19.52
CA TYR A 73 -7.52 -8.19 -18.46
C TYR A 73 -8.71 -7.32 -18.87
N GLY A 74 -9.52 -7.78 -19.84
CA GLY A 74 -10.83 -7.19 -20.13
C GLY A 74 -11.70 -7.16 -18.86
N ASP A 75 -12.34 -6.02 -18.63
CA ASP A 75 -13.16 -5.64 -17.47
C ASP A 75 -13.00 -6.50 -16.21
N LEU A 76 -12.11 -6.06 -15.31
CA LEU A 76 -11.88 -6.72 -14.04
C LEU A 76 -13.02 -6.40 -13.08
N TYR A 77 -13.82 -7.42 -12.80
CA TYR A 77 -14.90 -7.36 -11.85
C TYR A 77 -14.53 -7.96 -10.50
N VAL A 78 -15.28 -7.57 -9.47
CA VAL A 78 -15.35 -8.31 -8.20
C VAL A 78 -15.95 -9.68 -8.50
N ILE A 79 -15.21 -10.76 -8.21
CA ILE A 79 -15.61 -12.13 -8.54
C ILE A 79 -15.63 -13.05 -7.31
N VAL A 80 -16.31 -14.18 -7.45
CA VAL A 80 -16.31 -15.24 -6.42
C VAL A 80 -14.92 -15.87 -6.33
N ARG A 81 -14.37 -15.93 -5.12
CA ARG A 81 -13.05 -16.50 -4.83
C ARG A 81 -13.09 -17.41 -3.61
N ASP A 82 -12.18 -18.39 -3.60
CA ASP A 82 -11.91 -19.21 -2.42
C ASP A 82 -11.06 -18.45 -1.39
N LEU A 83 -10.67 -19.16 -0.31
CA LEU A 83 -9.87 -18.58 0.77
C LEU A 83 -8.43 -18.20 0.37
N ASN A 84 -7.89 -18.72 -0.74
CA ASN A 84 -6.60 -18.29 -1.30
C ASN A 84 -6.75 -17.19 -2.36
N GLY A 85 -7.98 -16.79 -2.69
CA GLY A 85 -8.25 -15.84 -3.76
C GLY A 85 -8.34 -16.47 -5.16
N VAL A 86 -8.33 -17.81 -5.26
CA VAL A 86 -8.53 -18.53 -6.52
C VAL A 86 -9.98 -18.32 -6.97
N PRO A 87 -10.23 -17.95 -8.24
CA PRO A 87 -11.58 -17.83 -8.77
C PRO A 87 -12.37 -19.14 -8.62
N VAL A 88 -13.60 -19.05 -8.11
CA VAL A 88 -14.56 -20.15 -8.19
C VAL A 88 -15.27 -20.05 -9.53
N LEU A 89 -15.23 -21.13 -10.31
CA LEU A 89 -15.70 -21.16 -11.68
C LEU A 89 -17.14 -21.65 -11.77
N TYR A 90 -17.92 -21.02 -12.65
CA TYR A 90 -19.33 -21.33 -12.85
C TYR A 90 -19.70 -21.44 -14.33
N SER A 91 -20.70 -22.26 -14.61
CA SER A 91 -21.43 -22.32 -15.88
C SER A 91 -22.89 -21.94 -15.63
N TRP A 92 -23.49 -21.20 -16.57
CA TRP A 92 -24.89 -20.78 -16.44
C TRP A 92 -25.84 -21.70 -17.20
N VAL A 93 -26.92 -22.09 -16.54
CA VAL A 93 -28.05 -22.76 -17.18
C VAL A 93 -29.01 -21.70 -17.68
N TRP A 94 -29.29 -21.72 -18.98
CA TRP A 94 -30.24 -20.84 -19.65
C TRP A 94 -31.51 -21.59 -20.04
N SER A 95 -32.60 -20.86 -20.26
CA SER A 95 -33.83 -21.40 -20.84
C SER A 95 -33.59 -22.05 -22.20
N GLU A 96 -34.50 -22.91 -22.67
CA GLU A 96 -34.35 -23.63 -23.94
C GLU A 96 -34.18 -22.69 -25.15
N ASP A 97 -34.72 -21.48 -25.09
CA ASP A 97 -34.57 -20.43 -26.10
C ASP A 97 -33.30 -19.58 -25.93
N GLY A 98 -32.52 -19.81 -24.87
CA GLY A 98 -31.25 -19.12 -24.59
C GLY A 98 -31.40 -17.67 -24.18
N THR A 99 -32.61 -17.19 -23.87
CA THR A 99 -32.84 -15.75 -23.58
C THR A 99 -32.91 -15.41 -22.10
N THR A 100 -33.21 -16.38 -21.25
CA THR A 100 -33.41 -16.17 -19.82
C THR A 100 -32.43 -17.02 -19.00
N PRO A 101 -31.58 -16.42 -18.16
CA PRO A 101 -30.72 -17.18 -17.26
C PRO A 101 -31.58 -17.80 -16.16
N LEU A 102 -31.36 -19.07 -15.86
CA LEU A 102 -32.12 -19.82 -14.88
C LEU A 102 -31.37 -19.94 -13.55
N TYR A 103 -30.14 -20.45 -13.56
CA TYR A 103 -29.31 -20.53 -12.35
C TYR A 103 -27.84 -20.82 -12.71
N PRO A 104 -26.89 -20.37 -11.88
CA PRO A 104 -25.49 -20.74 -12.00
C PRO A 104 -25.23 -22.13 -11.38
N VAL A 105 -24.24 -22.84 -11.93
CA VAL A 105 -23.74 -24.11 -11.40
C VAL A 105 -22.22 -24.03 -11.31
N GLU A 106 -21.65 -24.37 -10.16
CA GLU A 106 -20.21 -24.46 -9.99
C GLU A 106 -19.64 -25.53 -10.94
N ASP A 107 -18.67 -25.14 -11.76
CA ASP A 107 -18.13 -25.94 -12.85
C ASP A 107 -16.62 -25.71 -12.99
N PRO A 108 -15.75 -26.71 -12.74
CA PRO A 108 -14.30 -26.59 -12.90
C PRO A 108 -13.85 -26.21 -14.32
N HIS A 109 -14.72 -26.32 -15.33
CA HIS A 109 -14.48 -25.91 -16.70
C HIS A 109 -15.24 -24.63 -17.10
N GLY A 110 -15.92 -23.99 -16.14
CA GLY A 110 -16.67 -22.77 -16.34
C GLY A 110 -15.79 -21.52 -16.33
N PHE A 111 -16.41 -20.39 -15.99
CA PHE A 111 -15.81 -19.06 -16.07
C PHE A 111 -15.73 -18.40 -14.68
N SER A 112 -14.77 -17.47 -14.53
CA SER A 112 -14.69 -16.63 -13.34
C SER A 112 -15.98 -15.83 -13.19
N GLN A 113 -16.59 -15.91 -12.01
CA GLN A 113 -17.96 -15.48 -11.83
C GLN A 113 -18.05 -14.12 -11.11
N PRO A 114 -18.55 -13.06 -11.76
CA PRO A 114 -18.78 -11.77 -11.10
C PRO A 114 -19.86 -11.87 -10.02
N ILE A 115 -19.62 -11.16 -8.92
CA ILE A 115 -20.58 -10.94 -7.85
C ILE A 115 -21.45 -9.77 -8.27
N ALA A 116 -22.77 -9.93 -8.12
CA ALA A 116 -23.71 -8.91 -8.53
C ALA A 116 -23.83 -7.81 -7.47
N TYR A 117 -23.73 -6.57 -7.91
CA TYR A 117 -24.18 -5.40 -7.16
C TYR A 117 -25.68 -5.25 -7.32
N ASP A 118 -26.38 -5.22 -6.19
CA ASP A 118 -27.81 -4.94 -6.18
C ASP A 118 -28.08 -3.60 -5.50
N PRO A 119 -27.95 -2.47 -6.23
CA PRO A 119 -28.21 -1.16 -5.64
C PRO A 119 -29.67 -1.00 -5.22
N ASP A 120 -30.60 -1.72 -5.85
CA ASP A 120 -32.04 -1.56 -5.70
C ASP A 120 -32.73 -2.71 -4.95
N GLY A 121 -32.01 -3.80 -4.66
CA GLY A 121 -32.55 -4.99 -3.98
C GLY A 121 -33.47 -5.85 -4.88
N VAL A 122 -33.27 -5.83 -6.20
CA VAL A 122 -34.16 -6.41 -7.21
C VAL A 122 -33.53 -7.59 -7.96
N LEU A 123 -32.34 -8.07 -7.56
CA LEU A 123 -31.75 -9.24 -8.22
C LEU A 123 -32.67 -10.46 -8.07
N PRO A 124 -32.97 -11.17 -9.18
CA PRO A 124 -33.71 -12.42 -9.10
C PRO A 124 -33.00 -13.41 -8.17
N VAL A 125 -33.76 -14.03 -7.27
CA VAL A 125 -33.21 -14.96 -6.25
C VAL A 125 -32.46 -16.12 -6.91
N GLU A 126 -32.92 -16.54 -8.08
CA GLU A 126 -32.30 -17.58 -8.88
C GLU A 126 -30.89 -17.26 -9.37
N PHE A 127 -30.48 -15.98 -9.36
CA PHE A 127 -29.11 -15.59 -9.68
C PHE A 127 -28.15 -15.83 -8.52
N LEU A 128 -28.66 -16.07 -7.31
CA LEU A 128 -27.88 -16.33 -6.10
C LEU A 128 -26.83 -15.23 -5.81
N GLY A 129 -27.14 -13.98 -6.17
CA GLY A 129 -26.23 -12.84 -6.00
C GLY A 129 -25.07 -12.79 -7.02
N LEU A 130 -25.19 -13.49 -8.15
CA LEU A 130 -24.19 -13.56 -9.20
C LEU A 130 -24.68 -12.91 -10.50
N VAL A 131 -23.75 -12.45 -11.34
CA VAL A 131 -24.09 -11.87 -12.64
C VAL A 131 -24.19 -12.97 -13.70
N PRO A 132 -25.30 -13.10 -14.46
CA PRO A 132 -25.40 -14.05 -15.56
C PRO A 132 -24.29 -13.92 -16.59
N LEU A 133 -23.72 -15.05 -17.01
CA LEU A 133 -22.74 -15.16 -18.10
C LEU A 133 -23.32 -15.96 -19.26
N ASP A 134 -22.98 -15.57 -20.49
CA ASP A 134 -23.34 -16.34 -21.67
C ASP A 134 -22.47 -17.60 -21.85
N VAL A 135 -22.66 -18.30 -22.97
CA VAL A 135 -21.92 -19.53 -23.29
C VAL A 135 -20.42 -19.31 -23.55
N GLU A 136 -20.00 -18.06 -23.78
CA GLU A 136 -18.60 -17.67 -23.98
C GLU A 136 -17.99 -17.11 -22.68
N GLY A 137 -18.76 -17.05 -21.60
CA GLY A 137 -18.32 -16.51 -20.31
C GLY A 137 -18.35 -14.99 -20.24
N LEU A 138 -19.00 -14.32 -21.19
CA LEU A 138 -19.14 -12.86 -21.22
C LEU A 138 -20.39 -12.42 -20.48
N VAL A 139 -20.33 -11.24 -19.88
CA VAL A 139 -21.52 -10.61 -19.27
C VAL A 139 -22.40 -10.06 -20.39
N PRO A 140 -23.64 -10.54 -20.56
CA PRO A 140 -24.56 -9.95 -21.53
C PRO A 140 -24.91 -8.52 -21.16
N GLU A 141 -25.10 -7.65 -22.17
CA GLU A 141 -25.41 -6.21 -21.97
C GLU A 141 -26.57 -5.97 -20.99
N ALA A 142 -27.60 -6.84 -21.02
CA ALA A 142 -28.75 -6.74 -20.13
C ALA A 142 -28.41 -6.88 -18.64
N TYR A 143 -27.26 -7.47 -18.31
CA TYR A 143 -26.81 -7.75 -16.95
C TYR A 143 -25.54 -6.95 -16.57
N ALA A 144 -24.96 -6.18 -17.50
CA ALA A 144 -23.75 -5.39 -17.26
C ALA A 144 -23.90 -4.40 -16.09
N VAL A 145 -25.11 -3.86 -15.88
CA VAL A 145 -25.43 -2.95 -14.77
C VAL A 145 -25.21 -3.55 -13.38
N TYR A 146 -25.25 -4.88 -13.26
CA TYR A 146 -25.05 -5.59 -12.00
C TYR A 146 -23.57 -5.87 -11.72
N THR A 147 -22.67 -5.58 -12.65
CA THR A 147 -21.25 -5.81 -12.42
C THR A 147 -20.64 -4.75 -11.51
N GLN A 148 -19.60 -5.13 -10.77
CA GLN A 148 -18.79 -4.22 -9.96
C GLN A 148 -17.38 -4.20 -10.52
N PRO A 149 -16.92 -3.11 -11.14
CA PRO A 149 -15.53 -3.00 -11.52
C PRO A 149 -14.68 -2.96 -10.25
N VAL A 150 -13.50 -3.57 -10.32
CA VAL A 150 -12.47 -3.33 -9.31
C VAL A 150 -11.84 -1.98 -9.58
N ASP A 151 -11.94 -1.08 -8.60
CA ASP A 151 -11.17 0.15 -8.59
C ASP A 151 -9.79 -0.14 -8.00
N PHE A 152 -8.77 0.27 -8.73
CA PHE A 152 -7.37 0.07 -8.36
C PHE A 152 -6.72 1.35 -7.88
N GLY A 153 -7.29 2.53 -8.17
CA GLY A 153 -6.65 3.79 -7.82
C GLY A 153 -5.16 3.84 -8.19
N ARG A 154 -4.30 4.22 -7.22
CA ARG A 154 -2.83 4.19 -7.32
C ARG A 154 -2.22 2.80 -7.49
N LEU A 155 -2.89 1.73 -7.06
CA LEU A 155 -2.44 0.35 -7.29
C LEU A 155 -2.54 -0.08 -8.76
N SER A 156 -3.16 0.73 -9.63
CA SER A 156 -3.01 0.60 -11.09
C SER A 156 -1.54 0.60 -11.54
N LEU A 157 -0.64 1.14 -10.71
CA LEU A 157 0.81 1.07 -10.89
C LEU A 157 1.34 -0.37 -11.04
N ALA A 158 0.66 -1.38 -10.48
CA ALA A 158 1.03 -2.78 -10.64
C ALA A 158 1.08 -3.25 -12.10
N ARG A 159 0.41 -2.53 -13.01
CA ARG A 159 0.41 -2.78 -14.46
C ARG A 159 1.56 -2.09 -15.19
N ALA A 160 2.41 -1.34 -14.47
CA ALA A 160 3.56 -0.70 -15.08
C ALA A 160 4.55 -1.76 -15.60
N PRO A 161 5.35 -1.43 -16.62
CA PRO A 161 6.44 -2.30 -17.08
C PRO A 161 7.35 -2.70 -15.90
N SER A 162 7.87 -3.93 -15.92
CA SER A 162 8.71 -4.48 -14.83
C SER A 162 9.85 -3.55 -14.45
N ASP A 163 10.51 -2.92 -15.41
CA ASP A 163 11.63 -2.01 -15.20
C ASP A 163 11.26 -0.81 -14.30
N VAL A 164 10.00 -0.36 -14.30
CA VAL A 164 9.52 0.73 -13.44
C VAL A 164 9.48 0.29 -11.98
N ILE A 165 9.04 -0.94 -11.73
CA ILE A 165 8.97 -1.53 -10.40
C ILE A 165 10.37 -1.91 -9.92
N ASP A 166 11.21 -2.47 -10.79
CA ASP A 166 12.59 -2.85 -10.47
C ASP A 166 13.45 -1.61 -10.13
N GLN A 167 13.27 -0.51 -10.85
CA GLN A 167 13.93 0.77 -10.51
C GLN A 167 13.46 1.31 -9.15
N ALA A 168 12.16 1.23 -8.85
CA ALA A 168 11.62 1.65 -7.57
C ALA A 168 12.15 0.78 -6.42
N TYR A 169 12.31 -0.53 -6.67
CA TYR A 169 12.94 -1.45 -5.73
C TYR A 169 14.38 -1.03 -5.43
N ALA A 170 15.17 -0.75 -6.47
CA ALA A 170 16.55 -0.32 -6.32
C ALA A 170 16.69 1.00 -5.53
N GLU A 171 15.79 1.96 -5.75
CA GLU A 171 15.72 3.22 -4.99
C GLU A 171 15.42 2.97 -3.51
N ALA A 172 14.38 2.19 -3.22
CA ALA A 172 14.00 1.84 -1.85
C ALA A 172 15.12 1.06 -1.12
N LEU A 173 15.71 0.08 -1.79
CA LEU A 173 16.78 -0.76 -1.25
C LEU A 173 18.05 0.07 -0.98
N ALA A 174 18.38 1.02 -1.85
CA ALA A 174 19.51 1.92 -1.62
C ALA A 174 19.29 2.78 -0.38
N ALA A 175 18.08 3.32 -0.19
CA ALA A 175 17.73 4.09 1.01
C ALA A 175 17.80 3.23 2.28
N ILE A 176 17.26 2.01 2.24
CA ILE A 176 17.32 1.06 3.38
C ILE A 176 18.78 0.73 3.72
N ASN A 177 19.61 0.40 2.74
CA ASN A 177 21.01 0.06 2.98
C ASN A 177 21.85 1.24 3.48
N ALA A 178 21.48 2.48 3.13
CA ALA A 178 22.21 3.69 3.51
C ALA A 178 21.78 4.30 4.86
N CYS A 179 20.67 3.86 5.45
CA CYS A 179 20.17 4.45 6.70
C CYS A 179 21.03 4.06 7.91
N ASP A 180 21.01 4.87 8.97
CA ASP A 180 21.72 4.57 10.22
C ASP A 180 20.97 3.48 11.00
N SER A 181 19.66 3.64 11.13
CA SER A 181 18.77 2.65 11.74
C SER A 181 17.42 2.58 11.03
N ILE A 182 16.71 1.47 11.24
CA ILE A 182 15.42 1.18 10.64
C ILE A 182 14.44 0.77 11.73
N GLY A 183 13.22 1.25 11.60
CA GLY A 183 12.11 0.92 12.48
C GLY A 183 10.81 0.95 11.71
N LEU A 184 9.71 1.07 12.45
CA LEU A 184 8.36 1.12 11.91
C LEU A 184 7.68 2.40 12.32
N ASP A 185 6.89 2.97 11.41
CA ASP A 185 5.92 3.99 11.77
C ASP A 185 4.65 3.33 12.38
N PRO A 186 3.71 4.12 12.93
CA PRO A 186 2.49 3.60 13.55
C PRO A 186 1.58 2.79 12.60
N ALA A 187 1.68 3.02 11.28
CA ALA A 187 0.95 2.26 10.28
C ALA A 187 1.68 0.98 9.84
N GLY A 188 2.87 0.75 10.38
CA GLY A 188 3.72 -0.38 10.03
C GLY A 188 4.52 -0.17 8.76
N ARG A 189 4.70 1.05 8.22
CA ARG A 189 5.64 1.33 7.12
C ARG A 189 7.08 1.38 7.62
N LEU A 190 8.03 1.13 6.73
CA LEU A 190 9.45 1.21 7.09
C LEU A 190 9.83 2.67 7.36
N LEU A 191 10.35 2.93 8.56
CA LEU A 191 10.84 4.24 9.00
C LEU A 191 12.36 4.19 9.04
N LEU A 192 13.00 4.98 8.18
CA LEU A 192 14.45 5.07 8.05
C LEU A 192 14.96 6.28 8.83
N MET A 193 16.03 6.09 9.61
CA MET A 193 16.71 7.18 10.31
C MET A 193 18.04 7.48 9.62
N VAL A 194 18.29 8.75 9.31
CA VAL A 194 19.57 9.25 8.82
C VAL A 194 19.95 10.48 9.65
N GLY A 195 20.97 10.36 10.50
CA GLY A 195 21.25 11.32 11.55
C GLY A 195 20.06 11.44 12.51
N ASP A 196 19.55 12.67 12.66
CA ASP A 196 18.38 12.98 13.50
C ASP A 196 17.07 13.03 12.69
N GLU A 197 17.11 12.78 11.38
CA GLU A 197 15.95 12.84 10.50
C GLU A 197 15.32 11.46 10.31
N ALA A 198 13.99 11.41 10.45
CA ALA A 198 13.18 10.22 10.24
C ALA A 198 12.42 10.34 8.93
N LYS A 199 12.54 9.35 8.04
CA LYS A 199 11.81 9.29 6.77
C LYS A 199 11.13 7.95 6.59
N ALA A 200 9.82 7.95 6.47
CA ALA A 200 9.08 6.75 6.09
C ALA A 200 9.25 6.47 4.60
N ILE A 201 9.33 5.19 4.22
CA ILE A 201 9.11 4.78 2.83
C ILE A 201 7.61 4.96 2.56
N ASP A 202 7.27 6.05 1.89
CA ASP A 202 5.90 6.50 1.65
C ASP A 202 5.57 6.71 0.16
N SER A 203 6.53 6.40 -0.71
CA SER A 203 6.35 6.41 -2.15
C SER A 203 5.59 5.17 -2.60
N PRO A 204 4.47 5.30 -3.33
CA PRO A 204 3.68 4.14 -3.72
C PRO A 204 4.45 3.12 -4.54
N ARG A 205 5.36 3.59 -5.40
CA ARG A 205 6.16 2.70 -6.24
C ARG A 205 7.19 1.93 -5.45
N GLU A 206 7.79 2.55 -4.43
CA GLU A 206 8.76 1.90 -3.55
C GLU A 206 8.05 0.87 -2.67
N CYS A 207 6.92 1.25 -2.08
CA CYS A 207 6.07 0.35 -1.31
C CYS A 207 5.62 -0.87 -2.14
N LEU A 208 5.16 -0.67 -3.37
CA LEU A 208 4.68 -1.75 -4.23
C LEU A 208 5.81 -2.67 -4.69
N ALA A 209 6.98 -2.10 -4.94
CA ALA A 209 8.16 -2.87 -5.32
C ALA A 209 8.69 -3.72 -4.16
N LEU A 210 8.75 -3.17 -2.94
CA LEU A 210 9.09 -3.92 -1.74
C LEU A 210 8.03 -5.01 -1.45
N TYR A 211 6.75 -4.72 -1.66
CA TYR A 211 5.66 -5.70 -1.56
C TYR A 211 5.88 -6.88 -2.51
N ARG A 212 6.11 -6.60 -3.79
CA ARG A 212 6.37 -7.62 -4.82
C ARG A 212 7.53 -8.52 -4.41
N GLU A 213 8.65 -7.91 -4.04
CA GLU A 213 9.86 -8.66 -3.68
C GLU A 213 9.62 -9.58 -2.48
N LEU A 214 8.98 -9.04 -1.43
CA LEU A 214 8.70 -9.80 -0.21
C LEU A 214 7.74 -10.96 -0.48
N MET A 215 6.71 -10.76 -1.31
CA MET A 215 5.76 -11.82 -1.68
C MET A 215 6.39 -12.91 -2.56
N LEU A 216 7.36 -12.56 -3.40
CA LEU A 216 8.04 -13.54 -4.28
C LEU A 216 9.11 -14.35 -3.53
N ASN A 217 9.87 -13.70 -2.66
CA ASN A 217 11.08 -14.29 -2.07
C ASN A 217 10.95 -14.59 -0.58
N GLY A 218 10.00 -13.96 0.13
CA GLY A 218 9.89 -14.01 1.59
C GLY A 218 10.93 -13.15 2.31
N TYR A 219 11.76 -12.39 1.57
CA TYR A 219 12.76 -11.45 2.08
C TYR A 219 13.05 -10.37 1.03
N LEU A 220 13.84 -9.36 1.38
CA LEU A 220 14.29 -8.32 0.45
C LEU A 220 15.67 -8.70 -0.13
N SER A 221 15.73 -9.05 -1.41
CA SER A 221 17.00 -9.40 -2.05
C SER A 221 17.98 -8.21 -2.17
N GLY A 222 19.28 -8.47 -2.00
CA GLY A 222 20.30 -7.42 -2.08
C GLY A 222 20.37 -6.49 -0.86
N LEU A 223 19.65 -6.80 0.22
CA LEU A 223 19.79 -6.11 1.50
C LEU A 223 21.18 -6.43 2.09
N THR A 224 21.98 -5.40 2.35
CA THR A 224 23.37 -5.55 2.84
C THR A 224 23.48 -5.43 4.37
N ARG A 225 22.37 -5.06 5.02
CA ARG A 225 22.28 -4.96 6.47
C ARG A 225 22.20 -6.34 7.10
N ASP A 226 22.86 -6.52 8.24
CA ASP A 226 22.79 -7.78 8.98
C ASP A 226 21.54 -7.84 9.90
N ALA A 227 21.21 -9.04 10.35
CA ALA A 227 20.06 -9.28 11.23
C ALA A 227 20.13 -8.49 12.55
N GLU A 228 21.33 -8.19 13.06
CA GLU A 228 21.51 -7.41 14.29
C GLU A 228 21.10 -5.95 14.07
N SER A 229 21.55 -5.35 12.97
CA SER A 229 21.21 -3.98 12.56
C SER A 229 19.76 -3.80 12.11
N MET A 230 19.08 -4.90 11.76
CA MET A 230 17.66 -4.92 11.41
C MET A 230 16.76 -5.19 12.61
N GLY A 231 17.30 -5.73 13.71
CA GLY A 231 16.60 -5.94 14.96
C GLY A 231 15.29 -6.73 14.78
N PRO A 232 14.12 -6.20 15.21
CA PRO A 232 12.82 -6.86 15.01
C PRO A 232 12.44 -7.11 13.54
N LEU A 233 13.11 -6.45 12.59
CA LEU A 233 12.90 -6.58 11.15
C LEU A 233 13.89 -7.55 10.49
N ALA A 234 14.62 -8.35 11.28
CA ALA A 234 15.56 -9.34 10.76
C ALA A 234 14.92 -10.37 9.80
N TYR A 235 13.60 -10.58 9.88
CA TYR A 235 12.86 -11.43 8.93
C TYR A 235 12.93 -10.92 7.48
N LEU A 236 13.17 -9.62 7.27
CA LEU A 236 13.36 -9.04 5.93
C LEU A 236 14.71 -9.40 5.30
N CYS A 237 15.66 -9.92 6.08
CA CYS A 237 16.96 -10.36 5.58
C CYS A 237 16.84 -11.75 4.96
N GLU A 238 17.71 -12.04 3.99
CA GLU A 238 17.85 -13.40 3.48
C GLU A 238 18.31 -14.34 4.61
N GLN A 239 17.40 -15.19 5.09
CA GLN A 239 17.73 -16.25 6.03
C GLN A 239 18.21 -17.45 5.21
N GLY A 240 19.53 -17.70 5.21
CA GLY A 240 20.14 -18.76 4.40
C GLY A 240 19.42 -20.10 4.58
N GLY A 241 19.05 -20.74 3.45
CA GLY A 241 18.39 -22.06 3.45
C GLY A 241 16.93 -22.10 3.01
N GLY A 242 16.42 -21.06 2.33
CA GLY A 242 15.04 -21.03 1.84
C GLY A 242 14.06 -20.83 2.98
N SER A 243 14.14 -19.65 3.61
CA SER A 243 13.22 -19.26 4.70
C SER A 243 11.77 -19.49 4.30
N GLU A 244 11.04 -20.22 5.13
CA GLU A 244 9.58 -20.25 5.00
C GLU A 244 9.05 -18.88 5.45
N MET A 245 8.24 -18.27 4.59
CA MET A 245 7.59 -17.00 4.89
C MET A 245 6.66 -17.16 6.09
N THR A 246 6.68 -16.18 6.97
CA THR A 246 5.95 -16.16 8.25
C THR A 246 4.80 -15.16 8.21
N ASN A 247 3.95 -15.18 9.25
CA ASN A 247 2.92 -14.14 9.39
C ASN A 247 3.51 -12.73 9.53
N ALA A 248 4.71 -12.58 10.10
CA ALA A 248 5.35 -11.27 10.21
C ALA A 248 5.73 -10.72 8.83
N ASP A 249 6.16 -11.59 7.91
CA ASP A 249 6.45 -11.22 6.52
C ASP A 249 5.17 -10.80 5.79
N LEU A 250 4.06 -11.49 6.04
CA LEU A 250 2.77 -11.14 5.44
C LEU A 250 2.15 -9.88 6.05
N ASP A 251 2.27 -9.66 7.36
CA ASP A 251 1.84 -8.41 8.00
C ASP A 251 2.63 -7.22 7.42
N ARG A 252 3.94 -7.42 7.21
CA ARG A 252 4.81 -6.46 6.53
C ARG A 252 4.38 -6.21 5.09
N ALA A 253 4.13 -7.28 4.34
CA ALA A 253 3.68 -7.20 2.95
C ALA A 253 2.33 -6.46 2.85
N ALA A 254 1.40 -6.71 3.77
CA ALA A 254 0.13 -6.01 3.85
C ALA A 254 0.30 -4.50 4.08
N CYS A 255 1.21 -4.10 4.99
CA CYS A 255 1.54 -2.69 5.21
C CYS A 255 2.19 -2.03 3.98
N LEU A 256 3.03 -2.76 3.25
CA LEU A 256 3.66 -2.27 2.01
C LEU A 256 2.64 -2.12 0.88
N LEU A 257 1.70 -3.06 0.76
CA LEU A 257 0.60 -2.93 -0.19
C LEU A 257 -0.26 -1.70 0.15
N ALA A 258 -0.60 -1.51 1.43
CA ALA A 258 -1.33 -0.34 1.91
C ALA A 258 -0.61 0.98 1.60
N GLY A 259 0.72 1.04 1.80
CA GLY A 259 1.54 2.20 1.45
C GLY A 259 1.56 2.55 -0.05
N SER A 260 1.09 1.63 -0.89
CA SER A 260 0.96 1.81 -2.35
C SER A 260 -0.43 2.28 -2.77
N GLY A 261 -1.43 2.14 -1.89
CA GLY A 261 -2.83 2.46 -2.14
C GLY A 261 -3.15 3.95 -2.15
N ASP A 262 -4.40 4.24 -2.52
CA ASP A 262 -5.00 5.56 -2.35
C ASP A 262 -5.47 5.77 -0.92
N LYS A 263 -5.06 6.88 -0.31
CA LYS A 263 -5.54 7.26 1.02
C LYS A 263 -7.03 7.57 0.94
N GLY A 264 -7.83 7.08 1.89
CA GLY A 264 -9.28 7.25 1.88
C GLY A 264 -10.05 6.26 1.00
N ALA A 265 -9.37 5.30 0.38
CA ALA A 265 -9.98 4.14 -0.26
C ALA A 265 -9.93 2.92 0.67
N ASN A 266 -10.58 1.82 0.25
CA ASN A 266 -10.49 0.53 0.93
C ASN A 266 -9.67 -0.45 0.09
N VAL A 267 -8.98 -1.39 0.73
CA VAL A 267 -8.30 -2.50 0.05
C VAL A 267 -9.21 -3.72 0.00
N SER A 268 -9.62 -4.14 -1.20
CA SER A 268 -10.49 -5.31 -1.37
C SER A 268 -9.72 -6.60 -1.67
N LEU A 269 -10.35 -7.76 -1.43
CA LEU A 269 -9.78 -9.05 -1.80
C LEU A 269 -9.45 -9.12 -3.30
N ASP A 270 -10.38 -8.71 -4.15
CA ASP A 270 -10.18 -8.74 -5.60
C ASP A 270 -9.02 -7.83 -6.03
N GLU A 271 -8.90 -6.66 -5.43
CA GLU A 271 -7.77 -5.76 -5.68
C GLU A 271 -6.43 -6.42 -5.34
N VAL A 272 -6.30 -7.03 -4.16
CA VAL A 272 -5.09 -7.77 -3.76
C VAL A 272 -4.75 -8.85 -4.80
N ILE A 273 -5.74 -9.67 -5.17
CA ILE A 273 -5.49 -10.80 -6.06
C ILE A 273 -5.14 -10.35 -7.48
N TYR A 274 -5.81 -9.32 -8.00
CA TYR A 274 -5.46 -8.77 -9.31
C TYR A 274 -4.08 -8.10 -9.30
N VAL A 275 -3.74 -7.34 -8.25
CA VAL A 275 -2.39 -6.81 -8.06
C VAL A 275 -1.35 -7.93 -8.07
N ASN A 276 -1.61 -9.04 -7.37
CA ASN A 276 -0.71 -10.21 -7.37
C ASN A 276 -0.57 -10.88 -8.73
N ASN A 277 -1.65 -10.94 -9.51
CA ASN A 277 -1.59 -11.42 -10.89
C ASN A 277 -0.71 -10.51 -11.76
N PHE A 278 -0.83 -9.18 -11.62
CA PHE A 278 -0.03 -8.23 -12.41
C PHE A 278 1.46 -8.25 -12.05
N LEU A 279 1.77 -8.41 -10.77
CA LEU A 279 3.15 -8.41 -10.28
C LEU A 279 3.87 -9.75 -10.49
N GLY A 280 3.16 -10.77 -11.00
CA GLY A 280 3.69 -12.12 -11.23
C GLY A 280 3.82 -12.95 -9.95
N ILE A 281 3.16 -12.54 -8.86
CA ILE A 281 3.09 -13.32 -7.61
C ILE A 281 2.16 -14.53 -7.81
N ASN A 282 1.05 -14.30 -8.52
CA ASN A 282 0.18 -15.36 -9.01
C ASN A 282 0.45 -15.59 -10.50
N ASP A 283 0.15 -16.80 -10.96
CA ASP A 283 0.09 -17.16 -12.37
C ASP A 283 -1.23 -17.86 -12.68
N PRO A 284 -2.28 -17.09 -13.05
CA PRO A 284 -3.58 -17.65 -13.41
C PRO A 284 -3.52 -18.61 -14.61
N SER A 285 -2.53 -18.48 -15.50
CA SER A 285 -2.40 -19.34 -16.68
C SER A 285 -2.04 -20.79 -16.32
N THR A 286 -1.36 -20.97 -15.19
CA THR A 286 -1.01 -22.28 -14.64
C THR A 286 -1.88 -22.68 -13.45
N GLY A 287 -2.82 -21.81 -13.04
CA GLY A 287 -3.63 -22.00 -11.84
C GLY A 287 -2.85 -21.84 -10.53
N THR A 288 -1.68 -21.19 -10.58
CA THR A 288 -0.83 -20.99 -9.41
C THR A 288 -1.22 -19.70 -8.69
N TYR A 289 -1.62 -19.82 -7.42
CA TYR A 289 -1.96 -18.69 -6.56
C TYR A 289 -1.14 -18.74 -5.28
N PHE A 290 -0.95 -17.56 -4.69
CA PHE A 290 -0.27 -17.43 -3.42
C PHE A 290 -0.99 -18.22 -2.30
N PRO A 291 -0.30 -19.10 -1.56
CA PRO A 291 -0.94 -20.07 -0.69
C PRO A 291 -1.24 -19.52 0.72
N PHE A 292 -2.03 -18.44 0.84
CA PHE A 292 -2.34 -17.80 2.12
C PHE A 292 -2.86 -18.79 3.20
N THR A 293 -3.78 -19.68 2.82
CA THR A 293 -4.32 -20.72 3.72
C THR A 293 -3.28 -21.78 4.07
N GLY A 294 -2.44 -22.18 3.10
CA GLY A 294 -1.36 -23.16 3.29
C GLY A 294 -0.31 -22.65 4.27
N MET A 295 -0.10 -21.34 4.31
CA MET A 295 0.75 -20.66 5.31
C MET A 295 0.06 -20.47 6.66
N GLY A 296 -1.26 -20.67 6.77
CA GLY A 296 -2.02 -20.40 7.98
C GLY A 296 -2.06 -18.91 8.35
N TYR A 297 -2.03 -18.02 7.34
CA TYR A 297 -2.04 -16.58 7.61
C TYR A 297 -3.34 -16.14 8.26
N THR A 298 -3.22 -15.48 9.41
CA THR A 298 -4.34 -14.92 10.16
C THR A 298 -3.99 -13.52 10.60
N TYR A 299 -4.98 -12.64 10.57
CA TYR A 299 -4.83 -11.26 10.98
C TYR A 299 -5.63 -10.97 12.25
N ARG A 300 -5.02 -10.23 13.19
CA ARG A 300 -5.67 -9.76 14.41
C ARG A 300 -5.31 -8.31 14.64
N ARG A 301 -6.31 -7.43 14.48
CA ARG A 301 -6.13 -5.98 14.64
C ARG A 301 -5.59 -5.59 16.02
N THR A 302 -6.04 -6.27 17.07
CA THR A 302 -5.57 -6.01 18.43
C THR A 302 -4.09 -6.35 18.61
N ASN A 303 -3.57 -7.36 17.93
CA ASN A 303 -2.14 -7.67 17.95
C ASN A 303 -1.34 -6.60 17.20
N ALA A 304 -1.89 -6.07 16.10
CA ALA A 304 -1.23 -5.04 15.30
C ALA A 304 -1.21 -3.67 15.99
N TYR A 305 -2.31 -3.23 16.64
CA TYR A 305 -2.48 -1.82 17.02
C TYR A 305 -2.75 -1.53 18.51
N ALA A 306 -3.02 -2.52 19.38
CA ALA A 306 -3.47 -2.22 20.75
C ALA A 306 -2.50 -1.37 21.60
N GLY A 307 -1.19 -1.49 21.35
CA GLY A 307 -0.14 -0.73 22.03
C GLY A 307 0.53 0.33 21.17
N VAL A 308 -0.01 0.63 19.98
CA VAL A 308 0.60 1.57 19.05
C VAL A 308 0.12 2.98 19.36
N GLU A 309 1.07 3.86 19.63
CA GLU A 309 0.85 5.29 19.89
C GLU A 309 1.64 6.14 18.90
N ALA A 310 1.13 7.33 18.61
CA ALA A 310 1.75 8.29 17.72
C ALA A 310 1.65 9.72 18.27
N ALA A 311 2.67 10.53 18.02
CA ALA A 311 2.60 11.96 18.26
C ALA A 311 1.87 12.63 17.08
N LEU A 312 0.67 13.14 17.32
CA LEU A 312 -0.21 13.69 16.28
C LEU A 312 -0.88 14.99 16.73
N LEU A 313 -1.30 15.78 15.76
CA LEU A 313 -2.22 16.88 15.99
C LEU A 313 -3.59 16.31 16.38
N GLN A 314 -4.29 16.96 17.31
CA GLN A 314 -5.63 16.58 17.77
C GLN A 314 -6.53 17.82 17.85
N GLY A 315 -7.84 17.61 17.73
CA GLY A 315 -8.85 18.66 17.74
C GLY A 315 -9.93 18.39 16.67
N PRO A 316 -10.67 19.42 16.23
CA PRO A 316 -10.70 20.77 16.78
C PRO A 316 -11.33 20.82 18.18
N VAL A 317 -10.79 21.65 19.06
CA VAL A 317 -11.46 22.06 20.30
C VAL A 317 -12.14 23.40 20.06
N THR A 318 -13.48 23.43 20.12
CA THR A 318 -14.24 24.67 19.91
C THR A 318 -14.23 25.51 21.18
N GLY A 319 -13.48 26.62 21.15
CA GLY A 319 -13.60 27.70 22.12
C GLY A 319 -14.63 28.74 21.66
N SER A 320 -15.01 29.67 22.55
CA SER A 320 -16.05 30.68 22.25
C SER A 320 -15.77 31.56 21.03
N HIS A 321 -14.52 31.65 20.54
CA HIS A 321 -14.14 32.47 19.37
C HIS A 321 -12.97 31.90 18.54
N ALA A 322 -12.57 30.64 18.74
CA ALA A 322 -11.43 30.06 18.01
C ALA A 322 -11.57 28.53 17.88
N VAL A 323 -11.12 28.02 16.74
CA VAL A 323 -10.85 26.61 16.51
C VAL A 323 -9.38 26.37 16.83
N MET A 324 -9.10 25.56 17.84
CA MET A 324 -7.74 25.24 18.27
C MET A 324 -7.44 23.76 18.04
N PHE A 325 -6.20 23.49 17.65
CA PHE A 325 -5.62 22.16 17.62
C PHE A 325 -4.49 22.09 18.64
N TYR A 326 -4.19 20.91 19.16
CA TYR A 326 -3.11 20.67 20.11
C TYR A 326 -2.31 19.44 19.71
N VAL A 327 -1.05 19.37 20.15
CA VAL A 327 -0.21 18.19 19.96
C VAL A 327 -0.47 17.23 21.11
N ASP A 328 -0.73 15.98 20.78
CA ASP A 328 -0.78 14.87 21.73
C ASP A 328 0.33 13.88 21.36
N GLU A 329 1.23 13.61 22.29
CA GLU A 329 2.39 12.73 22.06
C GLU A 329 2.03 11.24 22.15
N HIS A 330 0.83 10.91 22.66
CA HIS A 330 0.42 9.54 22.99
C HIS A 330 -0.95 9.19 22.40
N VAL A 331 -1.18 9.53 21.13
CA VAL A 331 -2.44 9.19 20.46
C VAL A 331 -2.49 7.69 20.19
N ASN A 332 -3.37 6.97 20.88
CA ASN A 332 -3.57 5.53 20.68
C ASN A 332 -4.29 5.25 19.34
N ILE A 333 -3.64 4.50 18.45
CA ILE A 333 -4.15 4.21 17.11
C ILE A 333 -5.39 3.32 17.17
N MET A 334 -5.41 2.34 18.06
CA MET A 334 -6.56 1.43 18.23
C MET A 334 -7.84 2.19 18.62
N ASP A 335 -7.71 3.19 19.50
CA ASP A 335 -8.82 4.06 19.90
C ASP A 335 -9.26 4.97 18.77
N LYS A 336 -8.32 5.68 18.13
CA LYS A 336 -8.67 6.76 17.20
C LYS A 336 -9.10 6.30 15.82
N VAL A 337 -8.49 5.24 15.30
CA VAL A 337 -8.78 4.76 13.94
C VAL A 337 -9.89 3.72 13.98
N PHE A 338 -9.91 2.87 15.01
CA PHE A 338 -10.78 1.71 15.06
C PHE A 338 -11.81 1.73 16.19
N GLU A 339 -11.92 2.81 16.97
CA GLU A 339 -12.87 2.92 18.08
C GLU A 339 -12.76 1.76 19.10
N ASN A 340 -11.54 1.25 19.30
CA ASN A 340 -11.23 0.05 20.07
C ASN A 340 -11.94 -1.23 19.60
N GLN A 341 -12.46 -1.25 18.37
CA GLN A 341 -13.08 -2.43 17.76
C GLN A 341 -12.02 -3.40 17.27
N GLY A 342 -11.94 -4.56 17.92
CA GLY A 342 -11.11 -5.67 17.44
C GLY A 342 -11.60 -6.23 16.11
N TYR A 343 -10.70 -6.92 15.43
CA TYR A 343 -11.03 -7.81 14.32
C TYR A 343 -10.23 -9.09 14.51
N GLU A 344 -10.94 -10.22 14.38
CA GLU A 344 -10.39 -11.56 14.38
C GLU A 344 -11.31 -12.40 13.51
N SER A 345 -10.75 -12.99 12.45
CA SER A 345 -11.46 -13.96 11.63
C SER A 345 -11.35 -15.37 12.19
N VAL A 346 -12.29 -16.21 11.79
CA VAL A 346 -12.30 -17.64 12.09
C VAL A 346 -11.54 -18.47 11.05
N GLU A 347 -11.23 -17.88 9.89
CA GLU A 347 -10.58 -18.56 8.77
C GLU A 347 -9.29 -17.85 8.37
N ALA A 348 -8.25 -18.63 8.09
CA ALA A 348 -7.01 -18.12 7.50
C ALA A 348 -7.20 -17.91 5.99
N GLY A 349 -6.49 -16.95 5.39
CA GLY A 349 -6.52 -16.79 3.94
C GLY A 349 -6.26 -15.38 3.42
N ALA A 350 -6.51 -15.21 2.12
CA ALA A 350 -6.30 -13.96 1.37
C ALA A 350 -7.21 -12.83 1.85
N ARG A 351 -8.41 -13.13 2.36
CA ARG A 351 -9.30 -12.11 2.94
C ARG A 351 -8.71 -11.47 4.18
N GLU A 352 -8.01 -12.24 5.01
CA GLU A 352 -7.29 -11.72 6.18
C GLU A 352 -6.18 -10.77 5.77
N PHE A 353 -5.48 -11.11 4.69
CA PHE A 353 -4.43 -10.27 4.12
C PHE A 353 -4.99 -8.94 3.59
N ALA A 354 -6.13 -9.00 2.86
CA ALA A 354 -6.82 -7.80 2.41
C ALA A 354 -7.25 -6.91 3.58
N HIS A 355 -7.82 -7.49 4.65
CA HIS A 355 -8.18 -6.74 5.86
C HIS A 355 -6.96 -6.14 6.59
N ALA A 356 -5.83 -6.84 6.65
CA ALA A 356 -4.60 -6.31 7.21
C ALA A 356 -4.09 -5.09 6.44
N ALA A 357 -4.13 -5.16 5.11
CA ALA A 357 -3.74 -4.05 4.22
C ALA A 357 -4.73 -2.88 4.34
N ASP A 358 -6.02 -3.15 4.39
CA ASP A 358 -7.08 -2.16 4.57
C ASP A 358 -6.95 -1.40 5.90
N ASP A 359 -6.75 -2.12 7.00
CA ASP A 359 -6.52 -1.50 8.31
C ASP A 359 -5.25 -0.63 8.30
N SER A 360 -4.15 -1.10 7.71
CA SER A 360 -2.92 -0.30 7.58
C SER A 360 -3.16 0.97 6.75
N LEU A 361 -3.95 0.89 5.67
CA LEU A 361 -4.29 2.04 4.84
C LEU A 361 -5.06 3.11 5.63
N HIS A 362 -6.04 2.70 6.44
CA HIS A 362 -6.78 3.61 7.33
C HIS A 362 -5.88 4.28 8.38
N VAL A 363 -4.89 3.55 8.92
CA VAL A 363 -3.91 4.14 9.83
C VAL A 363 -3.00 5.13 9.10
N ILE A 364 -2.53 4.82 7.88
CA ILE A 364 -1.75 5.74 7.04
C ILE A 364 -2.51 7.03 6.80
N GLU A 365 -3.77 6.94 6.40
CA GLU A 365 -4.63 8.09 6.18
C GLU A 365 -4.74 8.94 7.45
N TYR A 366 -5.00 8.30 8.59
CA TYR A 366 -5.14 9.00 9.86
C TYR A 366 -3.85 9.75 10.25
N ILE A 367 -2.70 9.08 10.26
CA ILE A 367 -1.44 9.71 10.67
C ILE A 367 -1.01 10.83 9.72
N HIS A 368 -1.38 10.75 8.44
CA HIS A 368 -1.11 11.81 7.47
C HIS A 368 -2.03 13.01 7.61
N ASN A 369 -3.32 12.78 7.87
CA ASN A 369 -4.28 13.85 8.08
C ASN A 369 -4.02 14.62 9.39
N TRP A 370 -3.41 13.97 10.38
CA TRP A 370 -3.11 14.52 11.70
C TRP A 370 -1.60 14.71 11.96
N ALA A 371 -0.79 14.75 10.91
CA ALA A 371 0.65 14.95 11.04
C ALA A 371 1.00 16.28 11.72
N LEU A 372 2.14 16.32 12.42
CA LEU A 372 2.65 17.55 13.01
C LEU A 372 3.15 18.50 11.91
N PRO A 373 2.89 19.82 12.01
CA PRO A 373 3.46 20.77 11.08
C PRO A 373 5.00 20.80 11.18
N GLU A 374 5.67 20.66 10.05
CA GLU A 374 7.11 20.93 9.95
C GLU A 374 7.31 22.45 9.94
N TYR A 375 8.14 22.97 10.84
CA TYR A 375 8.54 24.37 10.84
C TYR A 375 9.99 24.45 10.34
N GLU A 376 10.19 25.12 9.21
CA GLU A 376 11.53 25.50 8.72
C GLU A 376 12.15 26.65 9.52
#